data_AF-A0AAN6JKN6-F1
#
_entry.id   AF-A0AAN6JKN6-F1
#
_cell.length_a   1.000
_cell.length_b   1.000
_cell.length_c   1.000
_cell.angle_alpha   90.00
_cell.angle_beta   90.00
_cell.angle_gamma   90.00
#
_symmetry.space_group_name_H-M   'P 1'
#
loop_
_entity.id
_entity.type
_entity.pdbx_description
1 polymer ?
#
loop_
_entity_poly.entity_id
_entity_poly.type
_entity_poly.pdbx_seq_one_letter_code
_entity_poly.pdbx_strand_id
1 'polypeptide(L)'
;MSAPAVAELPVAAVQPEQQSSTSTQWAFRAQKSIGLNTGPPAYSAVSGFDQVEGLTRTFQYSPDGSTFAAAMENFTRLVDTREASTSQVKRDLPVEKVVALEFSPKGSYLSTFERPLKLEDGTGTKNLKIWSTETGEVVASFERKTQEGWLVALLDVLGCGGV
;
A
#
# COMPACT_ATOMS: atom_id res chain seq x y z
N MET A 1 78.30 -5.86 -3.27
CA MET A 1 77.30 -6.90 -2.96
C MET A 1 75.94 -6.25 -3.12
N SER A 2 75.28 -6.47 -4.26
CA SER A 2 74.00 -5.85 -4.62
C SER A 2 72.90 -6.88 -4.31
N ALA A 3 71.91 -6.52 -3.49
CA ALA A 3 70.79 -7.38 -3.18
C ALA A 3 69.84 -7.48 -4.40
N PRO A 4 69.21 -8.64 -4.67
CA PRO A 4 68.24 -8.74 -5.76
C PRO A 4 66.93 -8.04 -5.37
N ALA A 5 66.36 -7.30 -6.32
CA ALA A 5 65.03 -6.71 -6.19
C ALA A 5 63.98 -7.83 -6.19
N VAL A 6 63.16 -7.87 -5.13
CA VAL A 6 62.00 -8.76 -5.03
C VAL A 6 60.88 -8.14 -5.87
N ALA A 7 60.43 -8.85 -6.90
CA ALA A 7 59.29 -8.43 -7.71
C ALA A 7 57.99 -8.70 -6.92
N GLU A 8 57.26 -7.65 -6.56
CA GLU A 8 55.90 -7.77 -6.04
C GLU A 8 54.95 -8.20 -7.17
N LEU A 9 54.24 -9.31 -6.96
CA LEU A 9 53.16 -9.75 -7.84
C LEU A 9 51.94 -8.84 -7.62
N PRO A 10 51.19 -8.46 -8.66
CA PRO A 10 50.01 -7.61 -8.49
C PRO A 10 48.93 -8.36 -7.70
N VAL A 11 48.55 -7.82 -6.53
CA VAL A 11 47.33 -8.18 -5.82
C VAL A 11 46.15 -7.88 -6.75
N ALA A 12 45.48 -8.94 -7.22
CA ALA A 12 44.25 -8.80 -7.98
C ALA A 12 43.23 -8.01 -7.14
N ALA A 13 42.83 -6.84 -7.64
CA ALA A 13 41.75 -6.07 -7.03
C ALA A 13 40.47 -6.92 -7.06
N VAL A 14 40.02 -7.34 -5.88
CA VAL A 14 38.68 -7.91 -5.71
C VAL A 14 37.69 -6.81 -6.08
N GLN A 15 37.05 -6.96 -7.25
CA GLN A 15 35.94 -6.08 -7.64
C GLN A 15 34.81 -6.29 -6.61
N PRO A 16 34.20 -5.22 -6.06
CA PRO A 16 33.05 -5.40 -5.18
C PRO A 16 31.95 -6.08 -5.99
N GLU A 17 31.56 -7.28 -5.55
CA GLU A 17 30.39 -7.98 -6.08
C GLU A 17 29.21 -7.01 -6.07
N GLN A 18 28.60 -6.77 -7.24
CA GLN A 18 27.32 -6.09 -7.30
C GLN A 18 26.29 -6.99 -6.62
N GLN A 19 26.09 -6.77 -5.32
CA GLN A 19 24.96 -7.34 -4.59
C GLN A 19 23.69 -6.85 -5.28
N SER A 20 23.01 -7.78 -5.95
CA SER A 20 21.61 -7.64 -6.33
C SER A 20 20.79 -7.46 -5.06
N SER A 21 20.75 -6.24 -4.52
CA SER A 21 19.99 -5.91 -3.33
C SER A 21 18.53 -5.76 -3.74
N THR A 22 17.76 -6.83 -3.60
CA THR A 22 16.29 -6.73 -3.55
C THR A 22 15.95 -5.87 -2.33
N SER A 23 15.71 -4.58 -2.54
CA SER A 23 15.32 -3.68 -1.47
C SER A 23 13.86 -3.97 -1.09
N THR A 24 13.62 -4.27 0.18
CA THR A 24 12.26 -4.42 0.71
C THR A 24 11.66 -3.04 0.95
N GLN A 25 10.34 -2.91 0.92
CA GLN A 25 9.63 -1.71 1.37
C GLN A 25 8.75 -2.05 2.58
N TRP A 26 8.62 -1.13 3.51
CA TRP A 26 7.72 -1.24 4.66
C TRP A 26 7.02 0.08 4.93
N ALA A 27 5.82 0.00 5.49
CA ALA A 27 5.03 1.16 5.86
C ALA A 27 5.00 1.33 7.37
N PHE A 28 4.89 2.58 7.82
CA PHE A 28 4.63 2.90 9.23
C PHE A 28 3.53 3.93 9.36
N ARG A 29 2.82 3.88 10.48
CA ARG A 29 1.82 4.87 10.87
C ARG A 29 2.19 5.44 12.23
N ALA A 30 2.42 6.74 12.27
CA ALA A 30 2.52 7.54 13.48
C ALA A 30 1.18 8.24 13.77
N GLN A 31 1.12 8.99 14.87
CA GLN A 31 -0.11 9.69 15.28
C GLN A 31 -0.57 10.74 14.25
N LYS A 32 0.37 11.38 13.54
CA LYS A 32 0.12 12.49 12.60
C LYS A 32 0.66 12.26 11.20
N SER A 33 1.24 11.10 10.94
CA SER A 33 1.84 10.82 9.65
C SER A 33 1.81 9.34 9.30
N ILE A 34 1.85 9.09 8.01
CA ILE A 34 2.06 7.78 7.43
C ILE A 34 3.19 7.89 6.41
N GLY A 35 4.03 6.87 6.33
CA GLY A 35 5.18 6.89 5.43
C GLY A 35 5.58 5.50 4.96
N LEU A 36 6.33 5.50 3.87
CA LEU A 36 6.93 4.32 3.27
C LEU A 36 8.45 4.46 3.38
N ASN A 37 9.11 3.40 3.83
CA ASN A 37 10.56 3.34 3.96
C ASN A 37 11.09 2.11 3.23
N THR A 38 12.29 2.25 2.69
CA THR A 38 13.07 1.12 2.20
C THR A 38 13.61 0.31 3.38
N GLY A 39 13.87 -0.97 3.14
CA GLY A 39 14.56 -1.87 4.03
C GLY A 39 16.07 -1.86 3.76
N PRO A 40 16.77 -2.94 4.10
CA PRO A 40 18.19 -3.09 3.76
C PRO A 40 18.44 -2.83 2.26
N PRO A 41 19.55 -2.17 1.90
CA PRO A 41 20.59 -1.61 2.77
C PRO A 41 20.35 -0.15 3.21
N ALA A 42 19.41 0.57 2.58
CA ALA A 42 19.34 2.03 2.67
C ALA A 42 18.56 2.54 3.90
N TYR A 43 17.48 1.86 4.30
CA TYR A 43 16.59 2.31 5.40
C TYR A 43 16.14 3.77 5.29
N SER A 44 15.95 4.26 4.07
CA SER A 44 15.57 5.65 3.80
C SER A 44 14.09 5.77 3.46
N ALA A 45 13.54 6.97 3.64
CA ALA A 45 12.20 7.30 3.14
C ALA A 45 12.11 7.03 1.63
N VAL A 46 10.97 6.50 1.20
CA VAL A 46 10.67 6.24 -0.20
C VAL A 46 10.24 7.54 -0.87
N SER A 47 10.87 7.87 -1.99
CA SER A 47 10.56 9.07 -2.76
C SER A 47 9.16 9.01 -3.37
N GLY A 48 8.45 10.16 -3.41
CA GLY A 48 7.15 10.30 -4.09
C GLY A 48 5.92 9.88 -3.27
N PHE A 49 6.13 9.32 -2.08
CA PHE A 49 5.16 9.30 -0.99
C PHE A 49 5.80 9.90 0.26
N ASP A 50 6.34 11.11 0.10
CA ASP A 50 6.99 11.83 1.19
C ASP A 50 5.94 12.14 2.26
N GLN A 51 6.02 11.37 3.34
CA GLN A 51 5.28 11.48 4.60
C GLN A 51 4.01 12.32 4.50
N VAL A 52 2.88 11.69 4.14
CA VAL A 52 1.62 12.42 4.08
C VAL A 52 1.22 12.80 5.51
N GLU A 53 1.27 14.11 5.77
CA GLU A 53 0.83 14.66 7.04
C GLU A 53 -0.69 14.60 7.13
N GLY A 54 -1.19 14.03 8.22
CA GLY A 54 -2.61 13.89 8.44
C GLY A 54 -2.97 12.72 9.35
N LEU A 55 -4.18 12.78 9.88
CA LEU A 55 -4.76 11.68 10.62
C LEU A 55 -5.08 10.55 9.63
N THR A 56 -4.15 9.60 9.52
CA THR A 56 -4.41 8.34 8.84
C THR A 56 -5.01 7.39 9.86
N ARG A 57 -6.12 6.71 9.55
CA ARG A 57 -6.75 5.77 10.50
C ARG A 57 -6.23 4.36 10.35
N THR A 58 -6.07 3.92 9.11
CA THR A 58 -5.61 2.59 8.77
C THR A 58 -4.90 2.59 7.41
N PHE A 59 -4.14 1.55 7.13
CA PHE A 59 -3.47 1.34 5.86
C PHE A 59 -3.34 -0.16 5.57
N GLN A 60 -3.15 -0.50 4.30
CA GLN A 60 -2.93 -1.88 3.89
C GLN A 60 -2.16 -1.92 2.57
N TYR A 61 -1.26 -2.90 2.40
CA TYR A 61 -0.75 -3.27 1.08
C TYR A 61 -1.71 -4.23 0.40
N SER A 62 -1.78 -4.17 -0.93
CA SER A 62 -2.39 -5.25 -1.70
C SER A 62 -1.63 -6.56 -1.48
N PRO A 63 -2.28 -7.73 -1.66
CA PRO A 63 -1.64 -9.02 -1.42
C PRO A 63 -0.40 -9.28 -2.27
N ASP A 64 -0.33 -8.68 -3.47
CA ASP A 64 0.81 -8.71 -4.37
C ASP A 64 1.87 -7.63 -4.08
N GLY A 65 1.61 -6.74 -3.12
CA GLY A 65 2.50 -5.62 -2.74
C GLY A 65 2.61 -4.51 -3.79
N SER A 66 1.84 -4.56 -4.89
CA SER A 66 1.96 -3.58 -5.98
C SER A 66 1.26 -2.25 -5.67
N THR A 67 0.31 -2.25 -4.74
CA THR A 67 -0.48 -1.09 -4.38
C THR A 67 -0.55 -0.94 -2.86
N PHE A 68 -0.33 0.26 -2.37
CA PHE A 68 -0.52 0.62 -0.96
C PHE A 68 -1.74 1.54 -0.82
N ALA A 69 -2.61 1.23 0.13
CA ALA A 69 -3.79 2.04 0.47
C ALA A 69 -3.63 2.69 1.84
N ALA A 70 -3.88 4.00 1.91
CA ALA A 70 -3.89 4.78 3.15
C ALA A 70 -5.24 5.50 3.32
N ALA A 71 -5.96 5.20 4.39
CA ALA A 71 -7.21 5.86 4.75
C ALA A 71 -6.92 7.17 5.49
N MET A 72 -6.85 8.27 4.73
CA MET A 72 -6.75 9.63 5.27
C MET A 72 -8.11 10.08 5.81
N GLU A 73 -8.16 11.25 6.46
CA GLU A 73 -9.40 11.77 7.04
C GLU A 73 -10.44 12.10 5.95
N ASN A 74 -10.00 12.70 4.83
CA ASN A 74 -10.89 13.22 3.77
C ASN A 74 -10.89 12.38 2.48
N PHE A 75 -9.99 11.41 2.34
CA PHE A 75 -9.89 10.56 1.15
C PHE A 75 -9.15 9.28 1.49
N THR A 76 -9.22 8.28 0.60
CA THR A 76 -8.33 7.12 0.67
C THR A 76 -7.35 7.17 -0.48
N ARG A 77 -6.05 7.27 -0.17
CA ARG A 77 -4.98 7.34 -1.18
C ARG A 77 -4.52 5.97 -1.58
N LEU A 78 -4.32 5.78 -2.88
CA LEU A 78 -3.69 4.61 -3.46
C LEU A 78 -2.36 4.99 -4.07
N VAL A 79 -1.35 4.20 -3.76
CA VAL A 79 0.05 4.45 -4.10
C VAL A 79 0.59 3.22 -4.81
N ASP A 80 1.32 3.43 -5.90
CA ASP A 80 2.06 2.37 -6.58
C ASP A 80 3.34 2.08 -5.81
N THR A 81 3.54 0.82 -5.46
CA THR A 81 4.66 0.33 -4.65
C THR A 81 5.43 -0.79 -5.36
N ARG A 82 5.31 -0.89 -6.69
CA ARG A 82 6.05 -1.89 -7.49
C ARG A 82 7.56 -1.68 -7.45
N GLU A 83 7.99 -0.43 -7.35
CA GLU A 83 9.39 -0.10 -7.11
C GLU A 83 9.59 0.15 -5.61
N ALA A 84 10.58 -0.49 -5.01
CA ALA A 84 10.78 -0.38 -3.56
C ALA A 84 11.27 1.02 -3.14
N SER A 85 12.09 1.66 -3.98
CA SER A 85 12.72 2.96 -3.74
C SER A 85 11.90 4.17 -4.18
N THR A 86 10.90 3.97 -5.03
CA THR A 86 10.03 5.04 -5.53
C THR A 86 8.58 4.63 -5.37
N SER A 87 7.74 5.59 -5.02
CA SER A 87 6.31 5.36 -4.91
C SER A 87 5.58 6.53 -5.54
N GLN A 88 4.50 6.22 -6.23
CA GLN A 88 3.73 7.23 -6.96
C GLN A 88 2.28 7.18 -6.51
N VAL A 89 1.69 8.34 -6.26
CA VAL A 89 0.26 8.43 -5.99
C VAL A 89 -0.47 7.99 -7.26
N LYS A 90 -1.10 6.82 -7.22
CA LYS A 90 -1.94 6.33 -8.32
C LYS A 90 -3.17 7.19 -8.44
N ARG A 91 -3.82 7.47 -7.29
CA ARG A 91 -5.12 8.16 -7.21
C ARG A 91 -5.65 8.27 -5.78
N ASP A 92 -6.58 9.20 -5.61
CA ASP A 92 -7.34 9.40 -4.38
C ASP A 92 -8.80 8.99 -4.59
N LEU A 93 -9.30 8.10 -3.74
CA LEU A 93 -10.70 7.70 -3.70
C LEU A 93 -11.49 8.73 -2.88
N PRO A 94 -12.63 9.26 -3.40
CA PRO A 94 -13.46 10.24 -2.71
C PRO A 94 -14.30 9.58 -1.61
N VAL A 95 -13.62 9.15 -0.55
CA VAL A 95 -14.20 8.41 0.58
C VAL A 95 -13.56 8.87 1.88
N GLU A 96 -14.39 9.39 2.78
CA GLU A 96 -13.96 10.05 4.00
C GLU A 96 -14.11 9.13 5.21
N LYS A 97 -13.33 9.37 6.27
CA LYS A 97 -13.50 8.73 7.60
C LYS A 97 -13.57 7.21 7.56
N VAL A 98 -12.87 6.60 6.61
CA VAL A 98 -12.75 5.15 6.49
C VAL A 98 -12.10 4.58 7.74
N VAL A 99 -12.72 3.55 8.32
CA VAL A 99 -12.21 2.88 9.53
C VAL A 99 -11.56 1.54 9.22
N ALA A 100 -11.88 0.93 8.07
CA ALA A 100 -11.30 -0.33 7.66
C ALA A 100 -11.11 -0.40 6.14
N LEU A 101 -10.00 -1.03 5.73
CA LEU A 101 -9.58 -1.22 4.34
C LEU A 101 -9.25 -2.69 4.13
N GLU A 102 -9.74 -3.27 3.03
CA GLU A 102 -9.37 -4.62 2.63
C GLU A 102 -9.26 -4.74 1.12
N PHE A 103 -8.11 -5.22 0.65
CA PHE A 103 -7.95 -5.60 -0.74
C PHE A 103 -8.57 -6.96 -1.05
N SER A 104 -9.12 -7.09 -2.25
CA SER A 104 -9.38 -8.41 -2.83
C SER A 104 -8.08 -9.24 -2.91
N PRO A 105 -8.16 -10.59 -2.93
CA PRO A 105 -6.97 -11.45 -3.04
C PRO A 105 -6.10 -11.17 -4.26
N LYS A 106 -6.70 -10.74 -5.37
CA LYS A 106 -5.98 -10.32 -6.60
C LYS A 106 -5.51 -8.87 -6.59
N GLY A 107 -5.90 -8.08 -5.59
CA GLY A 107 -5.60 -6.64 -5.52
C GLY A 107 -6.35 -5.77 -6.53
N SER A 108 -7.25 -6.34 -7.36
CA SER A 108 -8.02 -5.60 -8.39
C SER A 108 -9.16 -4.74 -7.82
N TYR A 109 -9.56 -5.02 -6.58
CA TYR A 109 -10.58 -4.27 -5.87
C TYR A 109 -10.15 -3.94 -4.44
N LEU A 110 -10.67 -2.83 -3.93
CA LEU A 110 -10.52 -2.38 -2.57
C LEU A 110 -11.89 -2.18 -1.94
N SER A 111 -12.11 -2.78 -0.79
CA SER A 111 -13.27 -2.55 0.07
C SER A 111 -12.93 -1.49 1.11
N THR A 112 -13.80 -0.49 1.24
CA THR A 112 -13.70 0.55 2.27
C THR A 112 -14.92 0.49 3.16
N PHE A 113 -14.72 0.54 4.47
CA PHE A 113 -15.79 0.59 5.45
C PHE A 113 -15.77 1.91 6.24
N GLU A 114 -16.88 2.63 6.20
CA GLU A 114 -17.15 3.85 6.95
C GLU A 114 -18.02 3.52 8.19
N ARG A 115 -18.00 4.38 9.21
CA ARG A 115 -18.94 4.22 10.33
C ARG A 115 -20.37 4.45 9.84
N PRO A 116 -21.33 3.57 10.18
CA PRO A 116 -22.73 3.76 9.78
C PRO A 116 -23.26 5.07 10.36
N LEU A 117 -23.87 5.90 9.52
CA LEU A 117 -24.56 7.12 9.94
C LEU A 117 -26.03 7.02 9.53
N LYS A 118 -26.91 7.58 10.36
CA LYS A 118 -28.31 7.76 10.00
C LYS A 118 -28.45 9.11 9.30
N LEU A 119 -29.07 9.11 8.14
CA LEU A 119 -29.44 10.31 7.41
C LEU A 119 -30.72 10.93 8.02
N GLU A 120 -31.00 12.18 7.67
CA GLU A 120 -32.17 12.93 8.18
C GLU A 120 -33.51 12.29 7.78
N ASP A 121 -33.53 11.53 6.68
CA ASP A 121 -34.67 10.74 6.20
C ASP A 121 -34.84 9.39 6.92
N GLY A 122 -33.98 9.07 7.89
CA GLY A 122 -33.98 7.83 8.64
C GLY A 122 -33.33 6.63 7.92
N THR A 123 -32.82 6.81 6.69
CA THR A 123 -32.09 5.76 5.96
C THR A 123 -30.63 5.68 6.42
N GLY A 124 -30.04 4.48 6.32
CA GLY A 124 -28.62 4.28 6.64
C GLY A 124 -27.73 4.70 5.47
N THR A 125 -26.56 5.28 5.77
CA THR A 125 -25.56 5.54 4.74
C THR A 125 -25.02 4.26 4.16
N LYS A 126 -24.74 4.26 2.84
CA LYS A 126 -24.01 3.19 2.17
C LYS A 126 -22.53 3.25 2.55
N ASN A 127 -22.24 2.67 3.71
CA ASN A 127 -20.97 2.77 4.40
C ASN A 127 -19.94 1.71 3.98
N LEU A 128 -20.36 0.64 3.28
CA LEU A 128 -19.44 -0.30 2.64
C LEU A 128 -19.40 -0.02 1.13
N LYS A 129 -18.23 0.34 0.60
CA LYS A 129 -18.03 0.62 -0.83
C LYS A 129 -16.92 -0.26 -1.38
N ILE A 130 -17.12 -0.75 -2.60
CA ILE A 130 -16.15 -1.56 -3.33
C ILE A 130 -15.67 -0.73 -4.52
N TRP A 131 -14.35 -0.58 -4.62
CA TRP A 131 -13.69 0.27 -5.59
C TRP A 131 -12.83 -0.56 -6.53
N SER A 132 -12.84 -0.24 -7.81
CA SER A 132 -11.84 -0.76 -8.74
C SER A 132 -10.46 -0.17 -8.39
N THR A 133 -9.44 -1.03 -8.24
CA THR A 133 -8.07 -0.57 -7.95
C THR A 133 -7.34 -0.03 -9.19
N GLU A 134 -7.93 -0.17 -10.36
CA GLU A 134 -7.42 0.39 -11.61
C GLU A 134 -8.11 1.72 -11.93
N THR A 135 -9.45 1.72 -12.03
CA THR A 135 -10.23 2.89 -12.48
C THR A 135 -10.58 3.85 -11.35
N GLY A 136 -10.70 3.35 -10.11
CA GLY A 136 -11.18 4.14 -8.98
C GLY A 136 -12.67 4.40 -8.93
N GLU A 137 -13.43 3.74 -9.79
CA GLU A 137 -14.87 3.80 -9.76
C GLU A 137 -15.46 2.90 -8.68
N VAL A 138 -16.61 3.29 -8.16
CA VAL A 138 -17.41 2.48 -7.23
C VAL A 138 -18.12 1.40 -8.03
N VAL A 139 -17.75 0.15 -7.78
CA VAL A 139 -18.36 -1.03 -8.40
C VAL A 139 -19.64 -1.42 -7.67
N ALA A 140 -19.63 -1.32 -6.34
CA ALA A 140 -20.79 -1.65 -5.51
C ALA A 140 -20.78 -0.84 -4.21
N SER A 141 -21.97 -0.63 -3.65
CA SER A 141 -22.15 0.08 -2.38
C SER A 141 -23.28 -0.54 -1.58
N PHE A 142 -23.03 -0.79 -0.29
CA PHE A 142 -23.93 -1.50 0.62
C PHE A 142 -24.09 -0.74 1.94
N GLU A 143 -25.24 -0.89 2.57
CA GLU A 143 -25.48 -0.49 3.95
C GLU A 143 -25.16 -1.67 4.88
N ARG A 144 -24.34 -1.44 5.91
CA ARG A 144 -24.02 -2.40 6.95
C ARG A 144 -24.03 -1.74 8.32
N LYS A 145 -24.71 -2.37 9.28
CA LYS A 145 -24.86 -1.85 10.65
C LYS A 145 -23.68 -2.17 11.57
N THR A 146 -22.99 -3.28 11.32
CA THR A 146 -21.87 -3.75 12.15
C THR A 146 -20.58 -3.79 11.34
N GLN A 147 -19.46 -3.59 12.04
CA GLN A 147 -18.13 -3.80 11.49
C GLN A 147 -17.78 -5.29 11.43
N GLU A 148 -18.53 -6.20 12.05
CA GLU A 148 -18.22 -7.63 12.02
C GLU A 148 -18.61 -8.26 10.68
N GLY A 149 -17.76 -9.14 10.15
CA GLY A 149 -18.04 -9.84 8.88
C GLY A 149 -18.10 -8.93 7.65
N TRP A 150 -17.51 -7.73 7.72
CA TRP A 150 -17.19 -6.88 6.56
C TRP A 150 -16.02 -7.41 5.73
N LEU A 151 -15.27 -8.38 6.28
CA LEU A 151 -14.31 -9.23 5.57
C LEU A 151 -15.05 -10.10 4.54
N VAL A 152 -15.81 -9.46 3.66
CA VAL A 152 -16.24 -10.06 2.42
C VAL A 152 -15.00 -10.06 1.56
N ALA A 153 -14.21 -11.11 1.76
CA ALA A 153 -13.32 -11.65 0.76
C ALA A 153 -14.08 -11.59 -0.56
N LEU A 154 -13.75 -10.57 -1.34
CA LEU A 154 -14.03 -10.50 -2.76
C LEU A 154 -13.30 -11.71 -3.36
N LEU A 155 -13.90 -12.89 -3.29
CA LEU A 155 -13.49 -14.07 -4.06
C LEU A 155 -13.85 -13.87 -5.55
N ASP A 156 -13.59 -12.65 -6.03
CA ASP A 156 -14.00 -12.02 -7.29
C ASP A 156 -15.49 -11.64 -7.33
N VAL A 157 -15.81 -10.42 -7.77
CA VAL A 157 -17.18 -9.86 -7.93
C VAL A 157 -18.10 -10.75 -8.80
N LEU A 158 -17.63 -11.85 -9.39
CA LEU A 158 -18.32 -12.71 -10.37
C LEU A 158 -17.97 -14.21 -10.27
N GLY A 159 -18.13 -14.81 -9.09
CA GLY A 159 -17.85 -16.25 -8.87
C GLY A 159 -19.04 -17.23 -8.99
N CYS A 160 -20.27 -16.78 -9.29
CA CYS A 160 -21.42 -17.67 -9.50
C CYS A 160 -22.27 -17.23 -10.70
N GLY A 161 -21.71 -17.39 -11.90
CA GLY A 161 -22.49 -17.75 -13.08
C GLY A 161 -22.13 -19.19 -13.46
N GLY A 162 -23.03 -20.14 -13.21
CA GLY A 162 -22.95 -21.51 -13.73
C GLY A 162 -22.52 -22.58 -12.73
N VAL A 163 -23.50 -23.24 -12.09
CA VAL A 163 -23.94 -24.61 -12.40
C VAL A 163 -25.37 -24.81 -11.91
#